data_AF-A0A6P1FUB9-F1
#
_entry.id   AF-A0A6P1FUB9-F1
#
_cell.length_a   1.000
_cell.length_b   1.000
_cell.length_c   1.000
_cell.angle_alpha   90.00
_cell.angle_beta   90.00
_cell.angle_gamma   90.00
#
_symmetry.space_group_name_H-M   'P 1'
#
loop_
_entity.id
_entity.type
_entity.pdbx_description
1 polymer ?
#
loop_
_entity_poly.entity_id
_entity_poly.type
_entity_poly.pdbx_seq_one_letter_code
_entity_poly.pdbx_strand_id
1 'polypeptide(L)'
;MDAARESGQYSPRASDTAPTLLPDGVRITPPGPRRRSTAPAPVEDEDAIDVGRLGLPPSRSHALVPPEPTPAPTPAPPPAHPPVSNGPVSAGIPARAESAEKPTASESAGEPAAVPTRRDRLRAESSSTAPAPSAPSAAVPESASMLTPDRLLEVNRKTRPAPTGGWHRFLYGLTFHTVNLGDSAKVKAWKAMDERIGRQFEGGTRFVPVMTRKGGVGKTTVTTLLGMALADAREDRIIAVDANPDRGTLAERVPKQTRATVRDVVNRASGVTGFTEFSTMVSRDETRLDVLASDTDPQLSEAFDEDDYNVVADLVERFYSIMLTDCGTGIVHSVMRPTLQRADTVVIVSGGSVDEARLASETLTWLDANGYGALVRNAVVALNTATQGTSLVKLEEIESHFRSRVRDIVRIPYDPVLAAGSVVKWEQLREGTKDAARLLAALVVEGMPVRRV
;
A
#
# COMPACT_ATOMS: atom_id res chain seq x y z
N MET A 1 -37.48 37.70 -40.88
CA MET A 1 -37.65 36.47 -41.68
C MET A 1 -37.36 35.32 -40.73
N ASP A 2 -38.24 34.91 -39.81
CA ASP A 2 -39.72 34.82 -39.78
C ASP A 2 -40.27 33.53 -40.42
N ALA A 3 -41.29 32.94 -39.76
CA ALA A 3 -41.89 31.58 -39.91
C ALA A 3 -40.96 30.38 -39.56
N ALA A 4 -41.27 29.40 -38.67
CA ALA A 4 -42.51 28.65 -38.33
C ALA A 4 -42.96 27.69 -39.46
N ARG A 5 -43.39 26.42 -39.27
CA ARG A 5 -43.78 25.50 -38.15
C ARG A 5 -43.38 24.07 -38.63
N GLU A 6 -43.39 22.97 -37.85
CA GLU A 6 -44.56 22.24 -37.31
C GLU A 6 -44.18 21.21 -36.24
N SER A 7 -45.19 20.78 -35.48
CA SER A 7 -45.10 19.91 -34.30
C SER A 7 -45.76 18.54 -34.53
N GLY A 8 -45.10 17.45 -34.14
CA GLY A 8 -45.69 16.11 -34.06
C GLY A 8 -45.57 15.52 -32.64
N GLN A 9 -46.71 15.32 -31.97
CA GLN A 9 -46.75 14.76 -30.61
C GLN A 9 -46.61 13.23 -30.62
N TYR A 10 -45.84 12.69 -29.66
CA TYR A 10 -45.72 11.27 -29.39
C TYR A 10 -46.43 10.92 -28.07
N SER A 11 -47.41 10.01 -28.13
CA SER A 11 -48.08 9.42 -26.96
C SER A 11 -47.92 7.90 -26.98
N PRO A 12 -47.51 7.25 -25.89
CA PRO A 12 -47.35 5.81 -25.84
C PRO A 12 -48.70 5.09 -25.71
N ARG A 13 -48.83 3.91 -26.33
CA ARG A 13 -49.92 2.95 -26.07
C ARG A 13 -49.36 1.73 -25.34
N ALA A 14 -50.17 1.19 -24.44
CA ALA A 14 -49.90 -0.07 -23.74
C ALA A 14 -50.99 -1.09 -24.08
N SER A 15 -50.62 -2.15 -24.79
CA SER A 15 -51.29 -3.46 -24.84
C SER A 15 -50.57 -4.37 -25.84
N ASP A 16 -50.06 -5.52 -25.38
CA ASP A 16 -50.34 -6.85 -25.97
C ASP A 16 -49.36 -7.91 -25.44
N THR A 17 -49.72 -8.46 -24.29
CA THR A 17 -49.24 -9.77 -23.84
C THR A 17 -50.06 -10.87 -24.50
N ALA A 18 -49.44 -11.73 -25.31
CA ALA A 18 -50.03 -12.99 -25.77
C ALA A 18 -48.97 -14.12 -25.72
N PRO A 19 -49.28 -15.29 -25.12
CA PRO A 19 -48.28 -16.33 -24.88
C PRO A 19 -48.12 -17.33 -26.05
N THR A 20 -46.91 -17.86 -26.21
CA THR A 20 -46.59 -18.91 -27.19
C THR A 20 -47.15 -20.26 -26.74
N LEU A 21 -47.88 -20.95 -27.62
CA LEU A 21 -48.40 -22.30 -27.41
C LEU A 21 -47.30 -23.36 -27.60
N LEU A 22 -47.28 -24.36 -26.71
CA LEU A 22 -46.53 -25.62 -26.88
C LEU A 22 -47.52 -26.74 -27.28
N PRO A 23 -47.14 -27.67 -28.17
CA PRO A 23 -48.07 -28.67 -28.71
C PRO A 23 -48.34 -29.85 -27.76
N ASP A 24 -49.56 -30.39 -27.83
CA ASP A 24 -50.03 -31.55 -27.08
C ASP A 24 -49.28 -32.86 -27.42
N GLY A 25 -49.11 -33.76 -26.45
CA GLY A 25 -48.55 -35.08 -26.77
C GLY A 25 -48.32 -36.15 -25.68
N VAL A 26 -48.37 -35.84 -24.37
CA VAL A 26 -47.97 -36.82 -23.33
C VAL A 26 -49.07 -37.10 -22.30
N ARG A 27 -49.71 -38.27 -22.43
CA ARG A 27 -50.55 -38.86 -21.38
C ARG A 27 -49.66 -39.64 -20.40
N ILE A 28 -49.84 -39.44 -19.09
CA ILE A 28 -49.20 -40.26 -18.05
C ILE A 28 -50.28 -40.94 -17.19
N THR A 29 -50.18 -42.25 -17.07
CA THR A 29 -51.12 -43.15 -16.38
C THR A 29 -50.92 -43.10 -14.86
N PRO A 30 -51.99 -43.15 -14.03
CA PRO A 30 -51.86 -43.16 -12.57
C PRO A 30 -51.38 -44.52 -12.03
N PRO A 31 -50.47 -44.57 -11.03
CA PRO A 31 -50.08 -45.80 -10.34
C PRO A 31 -51.07 -46.22 -9.25
N GLY A 32 -51.22 -47.53 -9.04
CA GLY A 32 -52.23 -48.15 -8.17
C GLY A 32 -51.92 -48.12 -6.65
N PRO A 33 -52.82 -48.71 -5.82
CA PRO A 33 -52.82 -48.56 -4.37
C PRO A 33 -51.70 -49.34 -3.66
N ARG A 34 -51.04 -48.69 -2.69
CA ARG A 34 -50.00 -49.31 -1.85
C ARG A 34 -50.60 -50.12 -0.69
N ARG A 35 -50.06 -51.32 -0.44
CA ARG A 35 -50.37 -52.13 0.75
C ARG A 35 -49.77 -51.49 2.01
N ARG A 36 -50.49 -51.60 3.14
CA ARG A 36 -49.98 -51.30 4.48
C ARG A 36 -48.95 -52.35 4.92
N SER A 37 -47.90 -51.91 5.60
CA SER A 37 -47.04 -52.76 6.43
C SER A 37 -46.93 -52.12 7.82
N THR A 38 -46.92 -52.93 8.87
CA THR A 38 -47.00 -52.52 10.27
C THR A 38 -45.68 -52.76 10.99
N ALA A 39 -45.08 -51.71 11.53
CA ALA A 39 -43.99 -51.78 12.52
C ALA A 39 -44.13 -50.58 13.49
N PRO A 40 -43.85 -50.75 14.80
CA PRO A 40 -44.14 -49.74 15.82
C PRO A 40 -43.09 -48.61 15.90
N ALA A 41 -43.51 -47.46 16.42
CA ALA A 41 -42.70 -46.26 16.57
C ALA A 41 -41.97 -46.19 17.93
N PRO A 42 -40.85 -45.45 18.03
CA PRO A 42 -40.33 -44.93 19.28
C PRO A 42 -40.49 -43.40 19.39
N VAL A 43 -41.26 -42.99 20.40
CA VAL A 43 -41.14 -41.83 21.30
C VAL A 43 -40.70 -40.46 20.73
N GLU A 44 -41.55 -39.46 20.95
CA GLU A 44 -41.34 -38.04 20.68
C GLU A 44 -40.40 -37.39 21.74
N ASP A 45 -39.66 -36.36 21.34
CA ASP A 45 -39.03 -35.39 22.24
C ASP A 45 -39.33 -34.00 21.66
N GLU A 46 -40.02 -33.15 22.43
CA GLU A 46 -40.58 -31.87 21.94
C GLU A 46 -39.61 -30.71 22.16
N ASP A 47 -39.07 -30.14 21.07
CA ASP A 47 -38.93 -28.68 20.87
C ASP A 47 -38.20 -28.38 19.53
N ALA A 48 -38.94 -28.41 18.42
CA ALA A 48 -38.46 -27.93 17.13
C ALA A 48 -39.59 -27.24 16.34
N ILE A 49 -39.47 -25.92 16.16
CA ILE A 49 -40.47 -25.08 15.49
C ILE A 49 -40.44 -25.35 13.96
N ASP A 50 -41.56 -25.81 13.42
CA ASP A 50 -41.78 -25.98 11.98
C ASP A 50 -42.10 -24.63 11.31
N VAL A 51 -41.30 -24.27 10.30
CA VAL A 51 -41.59 -23.19 9.33
C VAL A 51 -41.48 -23.73 7.91
N GLY A 52 -42.49 -24.50 7.52
CA GLY A 52 -42.59 -25.07 6.18
C GLY A 52 -42.82 -24.06 5.04
N ARG A 53 -42.41 -24.49 3.84
CA ARG A 53 -42.76 -24.00 2.49
C ARG A 53 -42.15 -22.66 2.00
N LEU A 54 -40.99 -22.80 1.36
CA LEU A 54 -40.78 -22.26 0.01
C LEU A 54 -40.31 -23.39 -0.91
N GLY A 55 -40.99 -23.57 -2.05
CA GLY A 55 -40.75 -24.68 -2.97
C GLY A 55 -39.69 -24.33 -4.03
N LEU A 56 -38.57 -25.06 -4.03
CA LEU A 56 -37.55 -25.04 -5.08
C LEU A 56 -37.16 -26.50 -5.43
N PRO A 57 -36.80 -26.80 -6.69
CA PRO A 57 -36.59 -28.18 -7.14
C PRO A 57 -35.31 -28.81 -6.56
N PRO A 58 -35.30 -30.13 -6.30
CA PRO A 58 -34.13 -30.81 -5.73
C PRO A 58 -33.01 -30.96 -6.76
N SER A 59 -31.93 -30.20 -6.60
CA SER A 59 -30.66 -30.44 -7.28
C SER A 59 -30.10 -31.81 -6.87
N ARG A 60 -29.76 -32.66 -7.84
CA ARG A 60 -29.14 -33.96 -7.58
C ARG A 60 -27.77 -33.78 -6.96
N SER A 61 -27.63 -34.16 -5.69
CA SER A 61 -26.32 -34.36 -5.08
C SER A 61 -25.67 -35.58 -5.71
N HIS A 62 -24.62 -35.37 -6.53
CA HIS A 62 -23.77 -36.47 -6.97
C HIS A 62 -22.97 -36.98 -5.77
N ALA A 63 -23.32 -38.16 -5.27
CA ALA A 63 -22.48 -38.88 -4.33
C ALA A 63 -21.17 -39.25 -5.02
N LEU A 64 -20.04 -38.89 -4.40
CA LEU A 64 -18.72 -39.30 -4.84
C LEU A 64 -18.57 -40.82 -4.67
N VAL A 65 -18.51 -41.53 -5.80
CA VAL A 65 -18.08 -42.93 -5.85
C VAL A 65 -16.55 -42.96 -5.59
N PRO A 66 -16.02 -43.87 -4.75
CA PRO A 66 -14.57 -44.02 -4.59
C PRO A 66 -13.94 -44.48 -5.92
N PRO A 67 -12.78 -43.94 -6.33
CA PRO A 67 -12.13 -44.37 -7.57
C PRO A 67 -11.62 -45.82 -7.47
N GLU A 68 -11.80 -46.59 -8.53
CA GLU A 68 -11.17 -47.91 -8.69
C GLU A 68 -9.63 -47.78 -8.81
N PRO A 69 -8.87 -48.79 -8.35
CA PRO A 69 -7.42 -48.80 -8.47
C PRO A 69 -6.99 -48.96 -9.94
N THR A 70 -6.34 -47.94 -10.49
CA THR A 70 -5.69 -48.00 -11.81
C THR A 70 -4.42 -48.86 -11.74
N PRO A 71 -4.14 -49.74 -12.73
CA PRO A 71 -2.92 -50.54 -12.73
C PRO A 71 -1.64 -49.69 -12.87
N ALA A 72 -0.57 -50.13 -12.21
CA ALA A 72 0.70 -49.39 -12.17
C ALA A 72 1.41 -49.32 -13.53
N PRO A 73 2.09 -48.21 -13.86
CA PRO A 73 2.86 -48.09 -15.09
C PRO A 73 4.20 -48.85 -15.01
N THR A 74 4.51 -49.60 -16.06
CA THR A 74 5.81 -50.26 -16.26
C THR A 74 6.94 -49.23 -16.36
N PRO A 75 8.11 -49.44 -15.72
CA PRO A 75 9.23 -48.50 -15.81
C PRO A 75 9.85 -48.48 -17.21
N ALA A 76 10.04 -47.27 -17.75
CA ALA A 76 10.75 -47.03 -19.01
C ALA A 76 12.28 -47.15 -18.85
N PRO A 77 13.04 -47.51 -19.90
CA PRO A 77 14.49 -47.59 -19.84
C PRO A 77 15.15 -46.20 -19.76
N PRO A 78 16.36 -46.09 -19.18
CA PRO A 78 17.05 -44.80 -19.00
C PRO A 78 17.56 -44.20 -20.32
N PRO A 79 17.66 -42.86 -20.43
CA PRO A 79 18.18 -42.19 -21.61
C PRO A 79 19.70 -42.39 -21.76
N ALA A 80 20.16 -42.55 -23.00
CA ALA A 80 21.57 -42.68 -23.32
C ALA A 80 22.29 -41.32 -23.26
N HIS A 81 23.46 -41.28 -22.61
CA HIS A 81 24.34 -40.11 -22.63
C HIS A 81 25.11 -40.00 -23.95
N PRO A 82 25.36 -38.78 -24.48
CA PRO A 82 26.30 -38.58 -25.57
C PRO A 82 27.75 -38.81 -25.10
N PRO A 83 28.66 -39.25 -25.99
CA PRO A 83 30.03 -39.61 -25.60
C PRO A 83 30.88 -38.37 -25.29
N VAL A 84 31.43 -38.33 -24.07
CA VAL A 84 32.46 -37.34 -23.68
C VAL A 84 33.83 -37.87 -24.15
N SER A 85 34.54 -37.07 -24.94
CA SER A 85 35.87 -37.43 -25.44
C SER A 85 36.94 -37.22 -24.36
N ASN A 86 37.71 -38.26 -24.06
CA ASN A 86 38.87 -38.18 -23.16
C ASN A 86 40.11 -37.66 -23.90
N GLY A 87 40.56 -36.45 -23.55
CA GLY A 87 41.89 -35.92 -23.87
C GLY A 87 42.78 -35.90 -22.62
N PRO A 88 44.11 -36.15 -22.72
CA PRO A 88 44.92 -36.52 -21.57
C PRO A 88 45.43 -35.34 -20.71
N VAL A 89 45.75 -35.71 -19.47
CA VAL A 89 46.33 -34.89 -18.39
C VAL A 89 47.71 -34.34 -18.77
N SER A 90 48.04 -33.12 -18.34
CA SER A 90 49.42 -32.75 -18.06
C SER A 90 49.52 -31.74 -16.92
N ALA A 91 50.39 -32.01 -15.96
CA ALA A 91 50.69 -31.15 -14.81
C ALA A 91 51.96 -30.32 -15.09
N GLY A 92 52.06 -29.11 -14.52
CA GLY A 92 53.25 -28.29 -14.71
C GLY A 92 53.23 -26.95 -13.97
N ILE A 93 53.58 -26.98 -12.68
CA ILE A 93 54.10 -25.79 -11.99
C ILE A 93 55.58 -25.65 -12.39
N PRO A 94 56.07 -24.43 -12.64
CA PRO A 94 57.26 -24.01 -11.91
C PRO A 94 57.14 -22.60 -11.34
N ALA A 95 57.69 -22.41 -10.14
CA ALA A 95 58.03 -21.11 -9.59
C ALA A 95 59.42 -20.66 -10.05
N ARG A 96 59.75 -19.36 -9.88
CA ARG A 96 60.90 -18.86 -9.08
C ARG A 96 61.62 -17.60 -9.64
N ALA A 97 61.89 -16.64 -8.72
CA ALA A 97 63.01 -15.65 -8.63
C ALA A 97 63.26 -14.68 -9.81
N GLU A 98 63.22 -13.34 -9.60
CA GLU A 98 64.23 -12.43 -8.99
C GLU A 98 65.50 -12.19 -9.83
N SER A 99 65.70 -10.92 -10.22
CA SER A 99 66.95 -10.10 -10.25
C SER A 99 66.66 -8.87 -11.14
N ALA A 100 66.81 -7.61 -10.69
CA ALA A 100 68.06 -6.85 -10.64
C ALA A 100 68.74 -6.78 -12.03
N GLU A 101 69.01 -5.62 -12.64
CA GLU A 101 69.63 -4.41 -12.08
C GLU A 101 69.23 -3.07 -12.77
N LYS A 102 69.66 -1.96 -12.17
CA LYS A 102 69.57 -0.53 -12.61
C LYS A 102 70.94 -0.12 -13.25
N PRO A 103 71.32 1.16 -13.51
CA PRO A 103 70.58 2.42 -13.76
C PRO A 103 71.12 3.27 -14.95
N THR A 104 70.45 4.39 -15.29
CA THR A 104 70.98 5.73 -15.69
C THR A 104 69.83 6.60 -16.28
N ALA A 105 69.85 7.93 -16.35
CA ALA A 105 70.28 9.03 -15.45
C ALA A 105 69.72 10.37 -16.04
N SER A 106 69.70 11.47 -15.25
CA SER A 106 69.05 12.79 -15.54
C SER A 106 67.51 12.75 -15.69
N GLU A 107 66.69 13.67 -15.16
CA GLU A 107 66.89 14.83 -14.25
C GLU A 107 65.48 15.25 -13.69
N SER A 108 65.29 16.16 -12.72
CA SER A 108 66.21 17.08 -12.02
C SER A 108 65.81 17.29 -10.53
N ALA A 109 66.06 18.48 -9.97
CA ALA A 109 66.03 18.85 -8.55
C ALA A 109 64.65 19.14 -7.90
N GLY A 110 64.62 19.13 -6.56
CA GLY A 110 63.51 19.64 -5.74
C GLY A 110 63.95 20.45 -4.50
N GLU A 111 62.92 20.98 -3.80
CA GLU A 111 62.84 21.19 -2.33
C GLU A 111 63.69 22.36 -1.73
N PRO A 112 63.18 23.20 -0.77
CA PRO A 112 62.74 22.76 0.57
C PRO A 112 61.49 23.40 1.21
N ALA A 113 60.98 22.70 2.23
CA ALA A 113 59.92 23.15 3.14
C ALA A 113 60.30 24.36 4.01
N ALA A 114 59.32 25.23 4.30
CA ALA A 114 59.50 26.41 5.14
C ALA A 114 59.14 26.15 6.61
N VAL A 115 60.04 26.54 7.52
CA VAL A 115 59.89 26.42 8.98
C VAL A 115 59.03 27.57 9.52
N PRO A 116 58.04 27.33 10.40
CA PRO A 116 57.31 28.41 11.09
C PRO A 116 58.24 29.18 12.03
N THR A 117 58.29 30.50 11.87
CA THR A 117 59.28 31.36 12.54
C THR A 117 58.88 31.78 13.95
N ARG A 118 59.86 32.27 14.72
CA ARG A 118 59.84 32.62 16.14
C ARG A 118 58.82 33.70 16.58
N ARG A 119 57.93 34.17 15.70
CA ARG A 119 56.90 35.18 16.00
C ARG A 119 55.56 34.60 16.46
N ASP A 120 55.21 33.36 16.09
CA ASP A 120 53.92 32.76 16.48
C ASP A 120 53.91 32.06 17.85
N ARG A 121 55.07 31.95 18.53
CA ARG A 121 55.18 31.37 19.89
C ARG A 121 55.20 32.39 21.03
N LEU A 122 54.95 33.68 20.76
CA LEU A 122 54.92 34.75 21.77
C LEU A 122 53.56 35.42 21.96
N ARG A 123 52.48 34.83 21.43
CA ARG A 123 51.09 35.27 21.66
C ARG A 123 50.25 34.27 22.46
N ALA A 124 50.91 33.32 23.13
CA ALA A 124 50.28 32.28 23.94
C ALA A 124 50.73 32.34 25.42
N GLU A 125 51.08 33.52 25.93
CA GLU A 125 51.38 33.77 27.35
C GLU A 125 51.44 35.29 27.61
N SER A 126 50.30 35.96 27.86
CA SER A 126 50.19 37.31 28.47
C SER A 126 48.74 37.81 28.51
N SER A 127 47.99 37.54 29.61
CA SER A 127 46.97 38.45 30.21
C SER A 127 46.05 37.75 31.24
N SER A 128 46.61 37.21 32.32
CA SER A 128 45.82 36.94 33.53
C SER A 128 45.78 38.20 34.41
N THR A 129 44.78 39.06 34.21
CA THR A 129 44.46 40.12 35.19
C THR A 129 42.98 40.51 35.11
N ALA A 130 42.27 40.43 36.24
CA ALA A 130 40.91 40.93 36.35
C ALA A 130 40.88 42.47 36.42
N PRO A 131 39.77 43.10 36.01
CA PRO A 131 39.21 44.15 36.85
C PRO A 131 37.68 44.04 37.04
N ALA A 132 37.18 44.85 37.97
CA ALA A 132 35.82 44.84 38.52
C ALA A 132 34.79 45.55 37.60
N PRO A 133 33.48 45.59 37.94
CA PRO A 133 32.42 45.90 36.97
C PRO A 133 32.35 47.39 36.61
N SER A 134 32.00 47.66 35.36
CA SER A 134 31.73 49.01 34.84
C SER A 134 30.39 49.05 34.09
N ALA A 135 29.66 50.15 34.23
CA ALA A 135 28.28 50.33 33.78
C ALA A 135 28.18 50.63 32.26
N PRO A 136 26.97 50.85 31.68
CA PRO A 136 26.72 50.57 30.26
C PRO A 136 27.36 51.58 29.30
N SER A 137 27.99 51.07 28.24
CA SER A 137 28.46 51.87 27.10
C SER A 137 27.50 51.77 25.92
N ALA A 138 27.36 52.89 25.20
CA ALA A 138 26.40 53.12 24.13
C ALA A 138 26.39 52.08 23.01
N ALA A 139 25.22 51.93 22.38
CA ALA A 139 25.00 51.04 21.24
C ALA A 139 25.86 51.44 20.02
N VAL A 140 26.83 50.59 19.70
CA VAL A 140 27.47 50.57 18.38
C VAL A 140 26.47 49.93 17.39
N PRO A 141 26.30 50.46 16.17
CA PRO A 141 25.47 49.81 15.16
C PRO A 141 26.03 48.40 14.87
N GLU A 142 25.22 47.35 15.10
CA GLU A 142 25.67 45.98 14.83
C GLU A 142 25.91 45.79 13.33
N SER A 143 27.06 45.20 12.98
CA SER A 143 27.44 44.94 11.60
C SER A 143 26.56 43.85 10.98
N ALA A 144 26.30 43.90 9.67
CA ALA A 144 25.46 42.92 8.98
C ALA A 144 25.91 41.45 9.13
N SER A 145 27.18 41.21 9.43
CA SER A 145 27.74 39.90 9.80
C SER A 145 27.21 39.32 11.13
N MET A 146 26.53 40.12 11.95
CA MET A 146 25.86 39.69 13.19
C MET A 146 24.42 39.17 12.95
N LEU A 147 23.92 39.25 11.71
CA LEU A 147 22.65 38.66 11.26
C LEU A 147 22.86 37.19 10.84
N THR A 148 23.35 36.35 11.76
CA THR A 148 23.39 34.91 11.51
C THR A 148 21.98 34.31 11.65
N PRO A 149 21.62 33.28 10.86
CA PRO A 149 20.34 32.58 11.00
C PRO A 149 20.12 32.09 12.43
N ASP A 150 21.17 31.55 13.05
CA ASP A 150 21.14 31.06 14.43
C ASP A 150 20.78 32.15 15.44
N ARG A 151 21.29 33.38 15.30
CA ARG A 151 20.98 34.48 16.22
C ARG A 151 19.56 35.00 16.05
N LEU A 152 19.02 35.01 14.82
CA LEU A 152 17.61 35.30 14.56
C LEU A 152 16.69 34.20 15.14
N LEU A 153 17.11 32.94 15.08
CA LEU A 153 16.39 31.81 15.68
C LEU A 153 16.50 31.77 17.21
N GLU A 154 17.64 32.17 17.80
CA GLU A 154 17.83 32.24 19.26
C GLU A 154 17.00 33.34 19.91
N VAL A 155 16.87 34.51 19.27
CA VAL A 155 15.91 35.54 19.70
C VAL A 155 14.49 34.97 19.69
N ASN A 156 14.17 34.08 18.74
CA ASN A 156 12.86 33.46 18.58
C ASN A 156 12.63 32.21 19.47
N ARG A 157 13.67 31.64 20.10
CA ARG A 157 13.53 30.48 21.02
C ARG A 157 12.76 30.80 22.31
N LYS A 158 12.68 32.07 22.72
CA LYS A 158 11.84 32.51 23.86
C LYS A 158 10.36 32.67 23.49
N THR A 159 10.06 32.92 22.22
CA THR A 159 8.70 32.98 21.69
C THR A 159 8.23 31.57 21.32
N ARG A 160 7.47 30.94 22.22
CA ARG A 160 6.72 29.72 21.90
C ARG A 160 5.94 29.96 20.59
N PRO A 161 5.96 29.02 19.62
CA PRO A 161 5.22 29.19 18.37
C PRO A 161 3.74 29.44 18.64
N ALA A 162 3.10 30.22 17.77
CA ALA A 162 1.70 30.60 17.93
C ALA A 162 0.80 29.33 17.94
N PRO A 163 -0.18 29.23 18.86
CA PRO A 163 -1.05 28.06 18.93
C PRO A 163 -1.92 27.93 17.68
N THR A 164 -2.03 26.71 17.18
CA THR A 164 -2.64 26.36 15.90
C THR A 164 -4.13 25.98 16.02
N GLY A 165 -4.66 25.83 17.23
CA GLY A 165 -6.05 25.46 17.49
C GLY A 165 -6.96 26.67 17.80
N GLY A 166 -8.20 26.66 17.31
CA GLY A 166 -9.13 27.80 17.31
C GLY A 166 -9.24 28.57 18.64
N TRP A 167 -9.58 27.91 19.75
CA TRP A 167 -9.74 28.57 21.05
C TRP A 167 -8.43 29.15 21.60
N HIS A 168 -7.32 28.41 21.50
CA HIS A 168 -6.02 28.89 21.99
C HIS A 168 -5.45 30.00 21.11
N ARG A 169 -5.70 29.96 19.79
CA ARG A 169 -5.36 31.03 18.84
C ARG A 169 -6.21 32.29 19.08
N PHE A 170 -7.50 32.12 19.38
CA PHE A 170 -8.39 33.21 19.77
C PHE A 170 -7.93 33.88 21.06
N LEU A 171 -7.65 33.11 22.12
CA LEU A 171 -7.10 33.65 23.38
C LEU A 171 -5.72 34.30 23.20
N TYR A 172 -4.85 33.72 22.38
CA TYR A 172 -3.53 34.29 22.06
C TYR A 172 -3.65 35.64 21.32
N GLY A 173 -4.61 35.77 20.39
CA GLY A 173 -4.92 37.05 19.74
C GLY A 173 -5.56 38.07 20.69
N LEU A 174 -6.55 37.65 21.48
CA LEU A 174 -7.30 38.52 22.39
C LEU A 174 -6.44 39.04 23.56
N THR A 175 -5.41 38.28 23.96
CA THR A 175 -4.40 38.70 24.96
C THR A 175 -3.22 39.47 24.35
N PHE A 176 -3.31 39.96 23.12
CA PHE A 176 -2.22 40.67 22.42
C PHE A 176 -0.89 39.87 22.43
N HIS A 177 -0.98 38.56 22.24
CA HIS A 177 0.14 37.60 22.27
C HIS A 177 0.83 37.41 23.64
N THR A 178 0.32 38.00 24.72
CA THR A 178 0.95 37.90 26.05
C THR A 178 0.75 36.53 26.71
N VAL A 179 -0.33 35.80 26.41
CA VAL A 179 -0.63 34.48 27.01
C VAL A 179 -0.59 33.39 25.94
N ASN A 180 0.57 32.74 25.79
CA ASN A 180 0.70 31.56 24.93
C ASN A 180 0.51 30.25 25.74
N LEU A 181 -0.72 29.72 25.71
CA LEU A 181 -1.12 28.41 26.27
C LEU A 181 -0.56 27.21 25.47
N GLY A 182 0.01 27.45 24.28
CA GLY A 182 0.49 26.44 23.36
C GLY A 182 -0.63 25.67 22.66
N ASP A 183 -0.25 24.72 21.82
CA ASP A 183 -1.20 23.82 21.16
C ASP A 183 -1.97 22.96 22.17
N SER A 184 -3.26 22.72 21.88
CA SER A 184 -4.08 21.79 22.66
C SER A 184 -3.57 20.35 22.52
N ALA A 185 -3.97 19.46 23.43
CA ALA A 185 -3.57 18.05 23.37
C ALA A 185 -3.94 17.39 22.02
N LYS A 186 -5.13 17.69 21.46
CA LYS A 186 -5.56 17.20 20.12
C LYS A 186 -4.62 17.71 19.02
N VAL A 187 -4.24 19.00 19.04
CA VAL A 187 -3.32 19.56 18.02
C VAL A 187 -1.90 19.00 18.17
N LYS A 188 -1.41 18.77 19.40
CA LYS A 188 -0.11 18.12 19.64
C LYS A 188 -0.09 16.67 19.15
N ALA A 189 -1.13 15.89 19.46
CA ALA A 189 -1.26 14.52 18.99
C ALA A 189 -1.36 14.45 17.45
N TRP A 190 -2.08 15.38 16.83
CA TRP A 190 -2.18 15.49 15.37
C TRP A 190 -0.82 15.78 14.73
N LYS A 191 -0.09 16.81 15.21
CA LYS A 191 1.27 17.14 14.75
C LYS A 191 2.26 16.00 14.95
N ALA A 192 2.21 15.31 16.09
CA ALA A 192 3.05 14.13 16.33
C ALA A 192 2.72 12.99 15.36
N MET A 193 1.46 12.88 14.90
CA MET A 193 1.10 11.93 13.85
C MET A 193 1.61 12.37 12.48
N ASP A 194 1.53 13.67 12.13
CA ASP A 194 2.15 14.20 10.89
C ASP A 194 3.66 13.96 10.88
N GLU A 195 4.36 14.16 11.99
CA GLU A 195 5.81 13.90 12.11
C GLU A 195 6.15 12.41 11.89
N ARG A 196 5.33 11.49 12.43
CA ARG A 196 5.48 10.04 12.21
C ARG A 196 5.27 9.66 10.74
N ILE A 197 4.20 10.17 10.11
CA ILE A 197 3.87 9.89 8.71
C ILE A 197 4.86 10.59 7.76
N GLY A 198 5.36 11.76 8.14
CA GLY A 198 6.24 12.65 7.37
C GLY A 198 7.72 12.26 7.34
N ARG A 199 8.11 11.15 7.99
CA ARG A 199 9.48 10.61 7.98
C ARG A 199 10.03 10.54 6.55
N GLN A 200 11.14 11.22 6.33
CA GLN A 200 11.82 11.26 5.04
C GLN A 200 12.58 9.95 4.77
N PHE A 201 12.73 9.63 3.48
CA PHE A 201 13.40 8.41 3.01
C PHE A 201 14.59 8.75 2.11
N GLU A 202 15.64 7.96 2.24
CA GLU A 202 16.84 7.99 1.40
C GLU A 202 16.91 6.74 0.51
N GLY A 203 17.55 6.82 -0.66
CA GLY A 203 17.72 5.67 -1.55
C GLY A 203 16.47 5.30 -2.37
N GLY A 204 15.74 6.30 -2.88
CA GLY A 204 14.60 6.09 -3.79
C GLY A 204 13.29 5.71 -3.09
N THR A 205 12.36 5.21 -3.88
CA THR A 205 10.95 4.93 -3.50
C THR A 205 10.82 3.79 -2.51
N ARG A 206 9.68 3.76 -1.79
CA ARG A 206 9.25 2.60 -1.01
C ARG A 206 8.03 1.92 -1.63
N PHE A 207 8.01 0.60 -1.61
CA PHE A 207 6.94 -0.21 -2.17
C PHE A 207 6.12 -0.87 -1.07
N VAL A 208 4.81 -0.64 -1.11
CA VAL A 208 3.85 -1.16 -0.12
C VAL A 208 2.73 -1.91 -0.83
N PRO A 209 2.86 -3.23 -1.01
CA PRO A 209 1.77 -4.07 -1.48
C PRO A 209 0.63 -4.12 -0.46
N VAL A 210 -0.59 -3.90 -0.92
CA VAL A 210 -1.83 -4.08 -0.15
C VAL A 210 -2.52 -5.34 -0.64
N MET A 211 -2.58 -6.35 0.22
CA MET A 211 -2.90 -7.73 -0.17
C MET A 211 -4.10 -8.28 0.58
N THR A 212 -4.82 -9.21 -0.06
CA THR A 212 -5.77 -10.10 0.61
C THR A 212 -5.97 -11.39 -0.18
N ARG A 213 -6.45 -12.45 0.48
CA ARG A 213 -6.81 -13.71 -0.17
C ARG A 213 -8.20 -13.70 -0.83
N LYS A 214 -9.10 -12.78 -0.43
CA LYS A 214 -10.52 -12.80 -0.81
C LYS A 214 -11.01 -11.46 -1.34
N GLY A 215 -11.75 -11.48 -2.46
CA GLY A 215 -12.51 -10.31 -2.91
C GLY A 215 -13.56 -9.86 -1.87
N GLY A 216 -13.78 -8.56 -1.78
CA GLY A 216 -14.85 -7.97 -0.95
C GLY A 216 -14.46 -7.49 0.46
N VAL A 217 -13.29 -7.84 0.99
CA VAL A 217 -12.84 -7.36 2.34
C VAL A 217 -12.52 -5.85 2.39
N GLY A 218 -12.63 -5.15 1.26
CA GLY A 218 -12.32 -3.73 1.15
C GLY A 218 -10.83 -3.39 0.94
N LYS A 219 -10.03 -4.30 0.38
CA LYS A 219 -8.61 -4.08 0.03
C LYS A 219 -8.38 -2.70 -0.64
N THR A 220 -9.05 -2.47 -1.78
CA THR A 220 -8.98 -1.21 -2.53
C THR A 220 -9.42 0.02 -1.71
N THR A 221 -10.39 -0.16 -0.80
CA THR A 221 -10.80 0.87 0.16
C THR A 221 -9.65 1.21 1.12
N VAL A 222 -8.96 0.21 1.67
CA VAL A 222 -7.78 0.41 2.53
C VAL A 222 -6.62 1.04 1.76
N THR A 223 -6.36 0.61 0.52
CA THR A 223 -5.34 1.22 -0.34
C THR A 223 -5.63 2.70 -0.60
N THR A 224 -6.90 3.04 -0.88
CA THR A 224 -7.32 4.44 -1.06
C THR A 224 -7.14 5.25 0.23
N LEU A 225 -7.60 4.72 1.38
CA LEU A 225 -7.45 5.38 2.69
C LEU A 225 -5.99 5.61 3.08
N LEU A 226 -5.15 4.60 2.91
CA LEU A 226 -3.72 4.67 3.19
C LEU A 226 -3.04 5.70 2.27
N GLY A 227 -3.36 5.68 0.98
CA GLY A 227 -2.84 6.64 0.01
C GLY A 227 -3.23 8.07 0.35
N MET A 228 -4.50 8.31 0.69
CA MET A 228 -4.99 9.62 1.10
C MET A 228 -4.36 10.10 2.41
N ALA A 229 -4.22 9.23 3.41
CA ALA A 229 -3.59 9.58 4.68
C ALA A 229 -2.08 9.87 4.55
N LEU A 230 -1.38 9.17 3.65
CA LEU A 230 0.01 9.45 3.29
C LEU A 230 0.12 10.78 2.54
N ALA A 231 -0.72 11.00 1.52
CA ALA A 231 -0.67 12.19 0.68
C ALA A 231 -1.08 13.47 1.43
N ASP A 232 -2.09 13.39 2.31
CA ASP A 232 -2.54 14.48 3.19
C ASP A 232 -1.39 15.01 4.05
N ALA A 233 -0.70 14.11 4.76
CA ALA A 233 0.33 14.41 5.75
C ALA A 233 1.76 14.62 5.18
N ARG A 234 2.05 14.17 3.94
CA ARG A 234 3.37 14.28 3.32
C ARG A 234 3.42 15.37 2.25
N GLU A 235 4.59 15.99 2.12
CA GLU A 235 4.89 16.98 1.06
C GLU A 235 5.43 16.33 -0.22
N ASP A 236 5.90 15.07 -0.13
CA ASP A 236 6.36 14.29 -1.28
C ASP A 236 5.22 13.52 -1.98
N ARG A 237 5.51 12.98 -3.16
CA ARG A 237 4.47 12.42 -4.05
C ARG A 237 4.20 10.96 -3.73
N ILE A 238 2.93 10.63 -3.53
CA ILE A 238 2.40 9.29 -3.27
C ILE A 238 1.58 8.81 -4.46
N ILE A 239 1.78 7.57 -4.90
CA ILE A 239 0.98 6.93 -5.93
C ILE A 239 0.35 5.64 -5.44
N ALA A 240 -0.88 5.35 -5.85
CA ALA A 240 -1.49 4.04 -5.76
C ALA A 240 -1.73 3.46 -7.16
N VAL A 241 -1.25 2.23 -7.40
CA VAL A 241 -1.33 1.54 -8.69
C VAL A 241 -2.26 0.32 -8.55
N ASP A 242 -3.26 0.21 -9.41
CA ASP A 242 -4.14 -0.96 -9.45
C ASP A 242 -3.45 -2.11 -10.22
N ALA A 243 -3.09 -3.16 -9.49
CA ALA A 243 -2.38 -4.33 -10.02
C ALA A 243 -3.31 -5.55 -10.12
N ASN A 244 -4.57 -5.31 -10.50
CA ASN A 244 -5.57 -6.34 -10.74
C ASN A 244 -5.69 -6.67 -12.25
N PRO A 245 -5.44 -7.92 -12.69
CA PRO A 245 -5.53 -8.30 -14.10
C PRO A 245 -6.98 -8.35 -14.63
N ASP A 246 -7.96 -8.69 -13.77
CA ASP A 246 -9.32 -9.00 -14.22
C ASP A 246 -10.18 -7.73 -14.40
N ARG A 247 -10.21 -6.90 -13.35
CA ARG A 247 -10.89 -5.59 -13.32
C ARG A 247 -10.46 -4.82 -12.07
N GLY A 248 -9.66 -3.78 -12.25
CA GLY A 248 -9.36 -2.81 -11.19
C GLY A 248 -10.61 -2.06 -10.72
N THR A 249 -10.59 -1.61 -9.48
CA THR A 249 -11.63 -0.75 -8.88
C THR A 249 -11.06 0.46 -8.15
N LEU A 250 -9.74 0.61 -8.08
CA LEU A 250 -9.07 1.75 -7.43
C LEU A 250 -9.42 3.08 -8.10
N ALA A 251 -9.50 3.08 -9.43
CA ALA A 251 -9.90 4.24 -10.22
C ALA A 251 -11.36 4.67 -10.00
N GLU A 252 -12.22 3.80 -9.48
CA GLU A 252 -13.60 4.13 -9.12
C GLU A 252 -13.68 4.89 -7.76
N ARG A 253 -12.58 4.89 -6.98
CA ARG A 253 -12.49 5.53 -5.66
C ARG A 253 -11.96 6.97 -5.66
N VAL A 254 -11.48 7.47 -6.80
CA VAL A 254 -10.97 8.85 -6.94
C VAL A 254 -11.63 9.58 -8.12
N PRO A 255 -11.61 10.92 -8.18
CA PRO A 255 -12.12 11.66 -9.33
C PRO A 255 -11.37 11.29 -10.62
N LYS A 256 -12.05 10.68 -11.59
CA LYS A 256 -11.42 10.28 -12.87
C LYS A 256 -11.11 11.51 -13.73
N GLN A 257 -9.82 11.82 -13.86
CA GLN A 257 -9.30 12.95 -14.65
C GLN A 257 -8.74 12.52 -16.00
N THR A 258 -8.20 11.29 -16.08
CA THR A 258 -7.65 10.71 -17.31
C THR A 258 -8.32 9.38 -17.64
N ARG A 259 -8.14 8.92 -18.88
CA ARG A 259 -8.50 7.56 -19.32
C ARG A 259 -7.29 6.62 -19.37
N ALA A 260 -6.08 7.14 -19.17
CA ALA A 260 -4.86 6.35 -19.24
C ALA A 260 -4.88 5.21 -18.21
N THR A 261 -4.35 4.06 -18.61
CA THR A 261 -4.19 2.89 -17.75
C THR A 261 -2.72 2.57 -17.50
N VAL A 262 -2.45 1.62 -16.63
CA VAL A 262 -1.16 0.93 -16.47
C VAL A 262 -0.56 0.55 -17.84
N ARG A 263 -1.37 0.06 -18.79
CA ARG A 263 -0.89 -0.35 -20.12
C ARG A 263 -0.48 0.83 -21.00
N ASP A 264 -1.14 1.99 -20.88
CA ASP A 264 -0.67 3.23 -21.51
C ASP A 264 0.70 3.68 -20.98
N VAL A 265 0.94 3.51 -19.67
CA VAL A 265 2.21 3.84 -19.03
C VAL A 265 3.34 2.95 -19.55
N VAL A 266 3.11 1.63 -19.67
CA VAL A 266 4.08 0.69 -20.27
C VAL A 266 4.34 1.04 -21.74
N ASN A 267 3.28 1.15 -22.55
CA ASN A 267 3.39 1.43 -23.99
C ASN A 267 4.10 2.76 -24.30
N ARG A 268 4.07 3.73 -23.39
CA ARG A 268 4.68 5.05 -23.55
C ARG A 268 5.96 5.23 -22.72
N ALA A 269 6.44 4.19 -22.02
CA ALA A 269 7.54 4.27 -21.06
C ALA A 269 8.79 4.99 -21.61
N SER A 270 9.18 4.66 -22.85
CA SER A 270 10.32 5.26 -23.55
C SER A 270 10.13 6.75 -23.90
N GLY A 271 8.89 7.21 -23.98
CA GLY A 271 8.53 8.62 -24.18
C GLY A 271 8.34 9.40 -22.88
N VAL A 272 8.34 8.77 -21.70
CA VAL A 272 8.22 9.48 -20.41
C VAL A 272 9.60 9.93 -19.94
N THR A 273 9.98 11.11 -20.41
CA THR A 273 11.23 11.80 -20.08
C THR A 273 11.15 12.57 -18.76
N GLY A 274 9.94 13.03 -18.36
CA GLY A 274 9.77 13.84 -17.15
C GLY A 274 8.41 13.67 -16.45
N PHE A 275 8.32 14.23 -15.23
CA PHE A 275 7.11 14.12 -14.41
C PHE A 275 5.88 14.77 -15.06
N THR A 276 6.05 15.84 -15.84
CA THR A 276 4.94 16.50 -16.56
C THR A 276 4.21 15.52 -17.46
N GLU A 277 4.92 14.70 -18.23
CA GLU A 277 4.35 13.68 -19.11
C GLU A 277 3.66 12.59 -18.28
N PHE A 278 4.33 12.06 -17.25
CA PHE A 278 3.76 11.05 -16.36
C PHE A 278 2.47 11.52 -15.67
N SER A 279 2.42 12.78 -15.25
CA SER A 279 1.26 13.36 -14.54
C SER A 279 -0.03 13.40 -15.38
N THR A 280 0.08 13.31 -16.72
CA THR A 280 -1.10 13.20 -17.60
C THR A 280 -1.74 11.79 -17.60
N MET A 281 -1.03 10.79 -17.08
CA MET A 281 -1.43 9.38 -17.09
C MET A 281 -1.99 8.89 -15.74
N VAL A 282 -2.06 9.75 -14.73
CA VAL A 282 -2.65 9.46 -13.42
C VAL A 282 -3.88 10.35 -13.17
N SER A 283 -4.78 9.91 -12.29
CA SER A 283 -5.83 10.77 -11.73
C SER A 283 -5.48 11.16 -10.30
N ARG A 284 -5.65 12.42 -9.92
CA ARG A 284 -5.31 12.97 -8.60
C ARG A 284 -6.54 13.37 -7.80
N ASP A 285 -6.56 13.03 -6.52
CA ASP A 285 -7.61 13.43 -5.58
C ASP A 285 -7.32 14.79 -4.87
N GLU A 286 -8.16 15.14 -3.89
CA GLU A 286 -8.00 16.36 -3.07
C GLU A 286 -6.80 16.30 -2.09
N THR A 287 -6.36 15.11 -1.66
CA THR A 287 -5.20 14.94 -0.77
C THR A 287 -3.85 14.92 -1.47
N ARG A 288 -3.82 14.96 -2.82
CA ARG A 288 -2.63 14.83 -3.70
C ARG A 288 -2.16 13.39 -3.93
N LEU A 289 -2.98 12.37 -3.61
CA LEU A 289 -2.74 10.99 -4.03
C LEU A 289 -2.91 10.89 -5.55
N ASP A 290 -1.87 10.48 -6.25
CA ASP A 290 -1.96 10.06 -7.64
C ASP A 290 -2.43 8.60 -7.73
N VAL A 291 -3.31 8.30 -8.69
CA VAL A 291 -3.83 6.94 -8.92
C VAL A 291 -3.64 6.54 -10.37
N LEU A 292 -3.02 5.38 -10.58
CA LEU A 292 -2.88 4.73 -11.88
C LEU A 292 -3.83 3.54 -11.97
N ALA A 293 -4.76 3.60 -12.93
CA ALA A 293 -5.82 2.62 -13.13
C ALA A 293 -5.32 1.38 -13.88
N SER A 294 -5.79 0.18 -13.52
CA SER A 294 -5.63 -0.99 -14.39
C SER A 294 -6.42 -0.79 -15.69
N ASP A 295 -6.18 -1.65 -16.68
CA ASP A 295 -7.16 -1.80 -17.75
C ASP A 295 -8.46 -2.44 -17.23
N THR A 296 -9.53 -2.30 -18.01
CA THR A 296 -10.87 -2.81 -17.70
C THR A 296 -11.47 -3.66 -18.83
N ASP A 297 -10.76 -3.83 -19.95
CA ASP A 297 -11.21 -4.66 -21.08
C ASP A 297 -10.63 -6.10 -21.00
N PRO A 298 -11.45 -7.12 -20.70
CA PRO A 298 -11.00 -8.51 -20.62
C PRO A 298 -10.66 -9.13 -21.98
N GLN A 299 -11.06 -8.50 -23.10
CA GLN A 299 -10.84 -9.04 -24.45
C GLN A 299 -9.47 -8.65 -25.02
N LEU A 300 -8.75 -7.70 -24.40
CA LEU A 300 -7.41 -7.28 -24.82
C LEU A 300 -6.26 -8.15 -24.27
N SER A 301 -6.63 -9.21 -23.53
CA SER A 301 -6.02 -10.55 -23.39
C SER A 301 -4.48 -10.75 -23.40
N GLU A 302 -3.69 -9.74 -23.06
CA GLU A 302 -2.44 -9.93 -22.33
C GLU A 302 -2.69 -9.40 -20.92
N ALA A 303 -2.66 -10.30 -19.93
CA ALA A 303 -2.85 -9.92 -18.54
C ALA A 303 -1.61 -9.19 -18.04
N PHE A 304 -1.80 -8.04 -17.40
CA PHE A 304 -0.73 -7.24 -16.77
C PHE A 304 0.24 -8.13 -15.98
N ASP A 305 1.50 -8.21 -16.41
CA ASP A 305 2.44 -9.25 -15.99
C ASP A 305 3.65 -8.74 -15.16
N GLU A 306 4.65 -9.59 -14.99
CA GLU A 306 5.86 -9.28 -14.22
C GLU A 306 6.74 -8.22 -14.89
N ASP A 307 6.82 -8.21 -16.22
CA ASP A 307 7.61 -7.23 -16.96
C ASP A 307 6.89 -5.87 -17.01
N ASP A 308 5.59 -5.87 -17.28
CA ASP A 308 4.75 -4.66 -17.19
C ASP A 308 4.85 -4.00 -15.80
N TYR A 309 4.76 -4.79 -14.72
CA TYR A 309 4.87 -4.28 -13.36
C TYR A 309 6.25 -3.66 -13.09
N ASN A 310 7.33 -4.31 -13.55
CA ASN A 310 8.67 -3.78 -13.40
C ASN A 310 8.85 -2.46 -14.15
N VAL A 311 8.34 -2.33 -15.38
CA VAL A 311 8.35 -1.06 -16.13
C VAL A 311 7.62 0.04 -15.36
N VAL A 312 6.41 -0.23 -14.83
CA VAL A 312 5.68 0.78 -14.03
C VAL A 312 6.45 1.15 -12.76
N ALA A 313 6.98 0.17 -12.03
CA ALA A 313 7.75 0.38 -10.81
C ALA A 313 9.00 1.23 -11.05
N ASP A 314 9.75 0.98 -12.14
CA ASP A 314 10.94 1.76 -12.53
C ASP A 314 10.58 3.19 -12.96
N LEU A 315 9.47 3.38 -13.69
CA LEU A 315 8.99 4.71 -14.05
C LEU A 315 8.57 5.52 -12.82
N VAL A 316 7.90 4.87 -11.85
CA VAL A 316 7.47 5.43 -10.57
C VAL A 316 8.65 5.75 -9.66
N GLU A 317 9.71 4.92 -9.66
CA GLU A 317 10.92 5.10 -8.86
C GLU A 317 11.62 6.46 -9.10
N ARG A 318 11.45 7.01 -10.31
CA ARG A 318 12.02 8.33 -10.69
C ARG A 318 11.25 9.51 -10.12
N PHE A 319 10.00 9.32 -9.67
CA PHE A 319 9.08 10.42 -9.40
C PHE A 319 8.37 10.38 -8.03
N TYR A 320 8.18 9.23 -7.40
CA TYR A 320 7.37 9.10 -6.17
C TYR A 320 8.19 8.65 -4.97
N SER A 321 7.81 9.07 -3.76
CA SER A 321 8.44 8.61 -2.51
C SER A 321 7.90 7.25 -2.07
N ILE A 322 6.60 7.01 -2.29
CA ILE A 322 5.91 5.78 -1.91
C ILE A 322 4.97 5.34 -3.05
N MET A 323 5.04 4.05 -3.39
CA MET A 323 4.12 3.36 -4.28
C MET A 323 3.30 2.34 -3.48
N LEU A 324 1.98 2.54 -3.45
CA LEU A 324 1.03 1.53 -2.98
C LEU A 324 0.62 0.64 -4.15
N THR A 325 0.72 -0.68 -4.00
CA THR A 325 0.27 -1.63 -5.03
C THR A 325 -1.03 -2.27 -4.56
N ASP A 326 -2.16 -1.97 -5.23
CA ASP A 326 -3.47 -2.57 -4.92
C ASP A 326 -3.57 -3.96 -5.57
N CYS A 327 -2.86 -4.96 -5.03
CA CYS A 327 -2.73 -6.29 -5.62
C CYS A 327 -4.09 -6.93 -5.97
N GLY A 328 -4.23 -7.58 -7.13
CA GLY A 328 -5.46 -8.30 -7.49
C GLY A 328 -5.89 -9.39 -6.50
N THR A 329 -7.08 -9.97 -6.70
CA THR A 329 -7.61 -11.03 -5.82
C THR A 329 -6.98 -12.40 -6.07
N GLY A 330 -5.67 -12.51 -5.86
CA GLY A 330 -4.93 -13.75 -6.06
C GLY A 330 -3.47 -13.65 -5.63
N ILE A 331 -3.05 -14.56 -4.75
CA ILE A 331 -1.64 -14.72 -4.36
C ILE A 331 -0.81 -15.39 -5.48
N VAL A 332 -1.48 -16.00 -6.47
CA VAL A 332 -0.86 -16.83 -7.53
C VAL A 332 -0.76 -16.07 -8.86
N HIS A 333 -0.88 -14.74 -8.87
CA HIS A 333 -0.71 -13.94 -10.08
C HIS A 333 0.77 -13.73 -10.41
N SER A 334 1.13 -13.63 -11.69
CA SER A 334 2.51 -13.38 -12.17
C SER A 334 3.15 -12.18 -11.46
N VAL A 335 2.40 -11.08 -11.38
CA VAL A 335 2.75 -9.81 -10.71
C VAL A 335 3.11 -9.97 -9.22
N MET A 336 2.69 -11.04 -8.54
CA MET A 336 2.90 -11.19 -7.09
C MET A 336 4.39 -11.30 -6.72
N ARG A 337 5.18 -12.03 -7.52
CA ARG A 337 6.61 -12.20 -7.29
C ARG A 337 7.39 -10.87 -7.36
N PRO A 338 7.37 -10.08 -8.44
CA PRO A 338 8.12 -8.83 -8.52
C PRO A 338 7.58 -7.79 -7.51
N THR A 339 6.27 -7.81 -7.24
CA THR A 339 5.65 -6.98 -6.19
C THR A 339 6.26 -7.24 -4.82
N LEU A 340 6.38 -8.52 -4.41
CA LEU A 340 6.96 -8.90 -3.12
C LEU A 340 8.49 -8.76 -3.08
N GLN A 341 9.18 -8.91 -4.22
CA GLN A 341 10.63 -8.69 -4.30
C GLN A 341 11.02 -7.22 -4.12
N ARG A 342 10.20 -6.27 -4.58
CA ARG A 342 10.43 -4.82 -4.36
C ARG A 342 9.95 -4.31 -2.99
N ALA A 343 9.04 -5.05 -2.33
CA ALA A 343 8.33 -4.60 -1.14
C ALA A 343 9.24 -4.28 0.06
N ASP A 344 9.01 -3.12 0.69
CA ASP A 344 9.66 -2.72 1.93
C ASP A 344 8.84 -3.12 3.17
N THR A 345 7.51 -3.11 3.03
CA THR A 345 6.54 -3.62 4.00
C THR A 345 5.25 -4.01 3.28
N VAL A 346 4.39 -4.82 3.90
CA VAL A 346 3.12 -5.27 3.31
C VAL A 346 1.95 -4.95 4.24
N VAL A 347 0.81 -4.58 3.64
CA VAL A 347 -0.45 -4.39 4.36
C VAL A 347 -1.38 -5.55 4.03
N ILE A 348 -1.77 -6.32 5.05
CA ILE A 348 -2.72 -7.42 4.87
C ILE A 348 -4.11 -6.95 5.28
N VAL A 349 -5.07 -6.99 4.35
CA VAL A 349 -6.44 -6.56 4.60
C VAL A 349 -7.31 -7.77 4.93
N SER A 350 -7.96 -7.70 6.09
CA SER A 350 -8.95 -8.65 6.57
C SER A 350 -10.23 -7.93 6.96
N GLY A 351 -11.37 -8.62 6.83
CA GLY A 351 -12.64 -8.15 7.38
C GLY A 351 -12.80 -8.48 8.86
N GLY A 352 -13.97 -8.15 9.41
CA GLY A 352 -14.33 -8.37 10.82
C GLY A 352 -14.88 -9.75 11.16
N SER A 353 -14.86 -10.72 10.23
CA SER A 353 -15.32 -12.09 10.47
C SER A 353 -14.17 -13.09 10.64
N VAL A 354 -14.46 -14.21 11.30
CA VAL A 354 -13.49 -15.30 11.55
C VAL A 354 -13.00 -15.92 10.24
N ASP A 355 -13.87 -16.06 9.24
CA ASP A 355 -13.49 -16.62 7.93
C ASP A 355 -12.50 -15.71 7.18
N GLU A 356 -12.71 -14.39 7.24
CA GLU A 356 -11.82 -13.41 6.63
C GLU A 356 -10.47 -13.35 7.36
N ALA A 357 -10.49 -13.40 8.70
CA ALA A 357 -9.29 -13.48 9.52
C ALA A 357 -8.47 -14.76 9.24
N ARG A 358 -9.16 -15.91 9.09
CA ARG A 358 -8.52 -17.17 8.68
C ARG A 358 -7.84 -17.05 7.32
N LEU A 359 -8.54 -16.49 6.32
CA LEU A 359 -8.01 -16.33 4.97
C LEU A 359 -6.81 -15.36 4.91
N ALA A 360 -6.83 -14.28 5.70
CA ALA A 360 -5.67 -13.41 5.87
C ALA A 360 -4.51 -14.09 6.63
N SER A 361 -4.79 -14.94 7.61
CA SER A 361 -3.77 -15.78 8.26
C SER A 361 -3.15 -16.81 7.31
N GLU A 362 -3.94 -17.37 6.39
CA GLU A 362 -3.45 -18.24 5.32
C GLU A 362 -2.55 -17.47 4.33
N THR A 363 -2.83 -16.19 4.03
CA THR A 363 -1.90 -15.29 3.31
C THR A 363 -0.57 -15.17 4.01
N LEU A 364 -0.56 -14.88 5.32
CA LEU A 364 0.66 -14.76 6.12
C LEU A 364 1.46 -16.08 6.14
N THR A 365 0.77 -17.23 6.26
CA THR A 365 1.42 -18.55 6.19
C THR A 365 2.03 -18.82 4.82
N TRP A 366 1.35 -18.46 3.74
CA TRP A 366 1.91 -18.61 2.40
C TRP A 366 3.15 -17.73 2.21
N LEU A 367 3.11 -16.46 2.64
CA LEU A 367 4.24 -15.53 2.55
C LEU A 367 5.46 -16.08 3.30
N ASP A 368 5.27 -16.53 4.55
CA ASP A 368 6.33 -17.09 5.39
C ASP A 368 6.94 -18.35 4.75
N ALA A 369 6.09 -19.28 4.27
CA ALA A 369 6.51 -20.51 3.59
C ALA A 369 7.21 -20.29 2.24
N ASN A 370 7.02 -19.14 1.60
CA ASN A 370 7.67 -18.76 0.33
C ASN A 370 8.86 -17.80 0.52
N GLY A 371 9.40 -17.69 1.74
CA GLY A 371 10.62 -16.92 2.03
C GLY A 371 10.40 -15.46 2.41
N TYR A 372 9.16 -14.97 2.40
CA TYR A 372 8.81 -13.59 2.76
C TYR A 372 8.54 -13.40 4.27
N GLY A 373 9.06 -14.30 5.12
CA GLY A 373 8.87 -14.25 6.58
C GLY A 373 9.34 -12.95 7.25
N ALA A 374 10.31 -12.25 6.65
CA ALA A 374 10.71 -10.91 7.09
C ALA A 374 9.61 -9.86 6.85
N LEU A 375 8.97 -9.88 5.68
CA LEU A 375 7.81 -9.02 5.37
C LEU A 375 6.63 -9.36 6.27
N VAL A 376 6.37 -10.66 6.54
CA VAL A 376 5.32 -11.11 7.47
C VAL A 376 5.51 -10.51 8.86
N ARG A 377 6.73 -10.60 9.43
CA ARG A 377 7.05 -10.04 10.75
C ARG A 377 6.96 -8.51 10.79
N ASN A 378 7.16 -7.82 9.66
CA ASN A 378 7.09 -6.36 9.53
C ASN A 378 5.69 -5.85 9.12
N ALA A 379 4.79 -6.75 8.73
CA ALA A 379 3.49 -6.43 8.15
C ALA A 379 2.59 -5.65 9.11
N VAL A 380 1.65 -4.91 8.53
CA VAL A 380 0.52 -4.32 9.27
C VAL A 380 -0.77 -4.97 8.81
N VAL A 381 -1.59 -5.47 9.75
CA VAL A 381 -2.92 -5.99 9.42
C VAL A 381 -3.96 -4.88 9.55
N ALA A 382 -4.67 -4.58 8.46
CA ALA A 382 -5.80 -3.67 8.47
C ALA A 382 -7.10 -4.49 8.63
N LEU A 383 -7.71 -4.40 9.80
CA LEU A 383 -9.01 -5.00 10.12
C LEU A 383 -10.13 -4.02 9.71
N ASN A 384 -10.68 -4.21 8.52
CA ASN A 384 -11.72 -3.36 7.96
C ASN A 384 -13.12 -3.82 8.40
N THR A 385 -13.77 -3.07 9.30
CA THR A 385 -15.14 -3.38 9.73
C THR A 385 -16.15 -2.81 8.72
N ALA A 386 -16.33 -3.51 7.60
CA ALA A 386 -17.19 -3.08 6.49
C ALA A 386 -18.70 -3.07 6.80
N THR A 387 -19.12 -3.62 7.95
CA THR A 387 -20.53 -3.76 8.34
C THR A 387 -20.78 -3.17 9.73
N GLN A 388 -21.92 -2.49 9.93
CA GLN A 388 -22.35 -2.07 11.26
C GLN A 388 -22.66 -3.29 12.14
N GLY A 389 -22.24 -3.26 13.41
CA GLY A 389 -22.56 -4.31 14.38
C GLY A 389 -21.59 -5.50 14.41
N THR A 390 -20.36 -5.37 13.88
CA THR A 390 -19.30 -6.36 14.16
C THR A 390 -19.09 -6.50 15.67
N SER A 391 -19.18 -7.72 16.20
CA SER A 391 -18.98 -7.99 17.63
C SER A 391 -17.54 -7.67 18.04
N LEU A 392 -17.38 -6.77 19.02
CA LEU A 392 -16.07 -6.38 19.54
C LEU A 392 -15.28 -7.60 20.03
N VAL A 393 -15.89 -8.49 20.82
CA VAL A 393 -15.25 -9.70 21.37
C VAL A 393 -14.59 -10.54 20.28
N LYS A 394 -15.23 -10.67 19.11
CA LYS A 394 -14.66 -11.41 17.96
C LYS A 394 -13.47 -10.68 17.34
N LEU A 395 -13.47 -9.34 17.32
CA LEU A 395 -12.32 -8.54 16.87
C LEU A 395 -11.14 -8.67 17.84
N GLU A 396 -11.36 -8.67 19.15
CA GLU A 396 -10.29 -8.89 20.13
C GLU A 396 -9.60 -10.26 19.96
N GLU A 397 -10.37 -11.33 19.71
CA GLU A 397 -9.84 -12.67 19.39
C GLU A 397 -9.05 -12.68 18.08
N ILE A 398 -9.60 -12.08 17.01
CA ILE A 398 -8.95 -11.96 15.69
C ILE A 398 -7.63 -11.18 15.81
N GLU A 399 -7.59 -10.10 16.59
CA GLU A 399 -6.34 -9.38 16.85
C GLU A 399 -5.34 -10.22 17.61
N SER A 400 -5.77 -10.94 18.65
CA SER A 400 -4.89 -11.79 19.45
C SER A 400 -4.22 -12.88 18.60
N HIS A 401 -4.92 -13.40 17.59
CA HIS A 401 -4.36 -14.32 16.60
C HIS A 401 -3.23 -13.66 15.79
N PHE A 402 -3.45 -12.48 15.23
CA PHE A 402 -2.46 -11.78 14.39
C PHE A 402 -1.25 -11.24 15.16
N ARG A 403 -1.40 -10.81 16.43
CA ARG A 403 -0.31 -10.25 17.26
C ARG A 403 0.92 -11.15 17.38
N SER A 404 0.76 -12.46 17.17
CA SER A 404 1.85 -13.44 17.21
C SER A 404 2.70 -13.51 15.93
N ARG A 405 2.27 -12.88 14.83
CA ARG A 405 2.83 -13.07 13.48
C ARG A 405 3.24 -11.78 12.77
N VAL A 406 2.52 -10.68 13.03
CA VAL A 406 2.73 -9.37 12.39
C VAL A 406 3.17 -8.34 13.41
N ARG A 407 3.73 -7.23 12.93
CA ARG A 407 4.22 -6.15 13.80
C ARG A 407 3.06 -5.39 14.46
N ASP A 408 2.09 -4.97 13.66
CA ASP A 408 1.00 -4.09 14.09
C ASP A 408 -0.35 -4.46 13.48
N ILE A 409 -1.43 -4.00 14.11
CA ILE A 409 -2.81 -4.19 13.68
C ILE A 409 -3.57 -2.88 13.84
N VAL A 410 -4.37 -2.51 12.84
CA VAL A 410 -5.22 -1.30 12.86
C VAL A 410 -6.66 -1.67 12.55
N ARG A 411 -7.60 -1.26 13.41
CA ARG A 411 -9.04 -1.33 13.14
C ARG A 411 -9.46 -0.13 12.30
N ILE A 412 -10.00 -0.36 11.12
CA ILE A 412 -10.65 0.67 10.29
C ILE A 412 -12.15 0.59 10.54
N PRO A 413 -12.77 1.61 11.16
CA PRO A 413 -14.16 1.58 11.57
C PRO A 413 -15.11 1.69 10.37
N TYR A 414 -16.37 1.28 10.56
CA TYR A 414 -17.41 1.47 9.56
C TYR A 414 -17.64 2.96 9.23
N ASP A 415 -17.48 3.30 7.96
CA ASP A 415 -17.79 4.62 7.41
C ASP A 415 -18.79 4.50 6.23
N PRO A 416 -19.95 5.18 6.28
CA PRO A 416 -20.92 5.20 5.18
C PRO A 416 -20.33 5.63 3.83
N VAL A 417 -19.36 6.56 3.81
CA VAL A 417 -18.74 7.05 2.58
C VAL A 417 -17.95 5.94 1.88
N LEU A 418 -17.24 5.13 2.66
CA LEU A 418 -16.46 4.00 2.15
C LEU A 418 -17.36 2.84 1.70
N ALA A 419 -18.42 2.59 2.46
CA ALA A 419 -19.42 1.55 2.19
C ALA A 419 -20.27 1.84 0.95
N ALA A 420 -20.46 3.10 0.56
CA ALA A 420 -21.18 3.49 -0.64
C ALA A 420 -20.51 3.02 -1.95
N GLY A 421 -19.24 2.62 -1.92
CA GLY A 421 -18.53 2.11 -3.10
C GLY A 421 -18.13 3.17 -4.12
N SER A 422 -18.41 4.44 -3.88
CA SER A 422 -18.16 5.55 -4.79
C SER A 422 -16.80 6.23 -4.58
N VAL A 423 -16.57 7.32 -5.32
CA VAL A 423 -15.45 8.25 -5.12
C VAL A 423 -15.40 8.68 -3.65
N VAL A 424 -14.25 8.45 -3.02
CA VAL A 424 -13.98 8.81 -1.63
C VAL A 424 -13.47 10.25 -1.60
N LYS A 425 -14.01 11.05 -0.68
CA LYS A 425 -13.51 12.39 -0.37
C LYS A 425 -12.99 12.39 1.06
N TRP A 426 -11.72 12.72 1.23
CA TRP A 426 -11.03 12.74 2.52
C TRP A 426 -11.73 13.68 3.50
N GLU A 427 -12.24 14.82 3.05
CA GLU A 427 -12.98 15.76 3.89
C GLU A 427 -14.24 15.13 4.51
N GLN A 428 -14.92 14.25 3.79
CA GLN A 428 -16.23 13.68 4.15
C GLN A 428 -16.16 12.47 5.10
N LEU A 429 -14.99 11.87 5.27
CA LEU A 429 -14.78 10.75 6.21
C LEU A 429 -15.00 11.19 7.67
N ARG A 430 -15.46 10.27 8.51
CA ARG A 430 -15.59 10.50 9.97
C ARG A 430 -14.20 10.69 10.60
N GLU A 431 -14.09 11.51 11.66
CA GLU A 431 -12.80 11.73 12.36
C GLU A 431 -12.11 10.40 12.72
N GLY A 432 -12.83 9.44 13.33
CA GLY A 432 -12.27 8.14 13.68
C GLY A 432 -11.81 7.29 12.48
N THR A 433 -12.37 7.49 11.29
CA THR A 433 -11.90 6.86 10.04
C THR A 433 -10.58 7.49 9.58
N LYS A 434 -10.46 8.83 9.66
CA LYS A 434 -9.23 9.55 9.34
C LYS A 434 -8.12 9.23 10.34
N ASP A 435 -8.45 9.15 11.62
CA ASP A 435 -7.52 8.77 12.69
C ASP A 435 -7.00 7.34 12.50
N ALA A 436 -7.87 6.38 12.14
CA ALA A 436 -7.47 5.01 11.81
C ALA A 436 -6.58 4.95 10.55
N ALA A 437 -6.92 5.69 9.49
CA ALA A 437 -6.13 5.75 8.26
C ALA A 437 -4.75 6.41 8.49
N ARG A 438 -4.68 7.48 9.28
CA ARG A 438 -3.42 8.14 9.69
C ARG A 438 -2.58 7.27 10.61
N LEU A 439 -3.19 6.49 11.52
CA LEU A 439 -2.48 5.49 12.30
C LEU A 439 -1.90 4.37 11.42
N LEU A 440 -2.67 3.86 10.45
CA LEU A 440 -2.17 2.88 9.47
C LEU A 440 -0.99 3.44 8.67
N ALA A 441 -1.10 4.69 8.18
CA ALA A 441 -0.03 5.37 7.47
C ALA A 441 1.25 5.51 8.32
N ALA A 442 1.11 5.93 9.58
CA ALA A 442 2.24 6.08 10.51
C ALA A 442 2.95 4.73 10.74
N LEU A 443 2.20 3.67 11.01
CA LEU A 443 2.76 2.34 11.26
C LEU A 443 3.42 1.76 9.99
N VAL A 444 2.83 1.94 8.82
CA VAL A 444 3.44 1.57 7.52
C VAL A 444 4.76 2.30 7.32
N VAL A 445 4.79 3.63 7.53
CA VAL A 445 6.01 4.47 7.44
C VAL A 445 7.09 4.07 8.45
N GLU A 446 6.71 3.68 9.66
CA GLU A 446 7.63 3.21 10.69
C GLU A 446 8.25 1.85 10.38
N GLY A 447 7.58 1.03 9.55
CA GLY A 447 8.09 -0.28 9.10
C GLY A 447 9.01 -0.22 7.90
N MET A 448 9.08 0.89 7.17
CA MET A 448 9.91 1.02 5.97
C MET A 448 11.34 1.46 6.35
N PRO A 449 12.38 0.94 5.66
CA PRO A 449 13.77 1.29 5.96
C PRO A 449 14.00 2.77 5.63
N VAL A 450 14.66 3.50 6.53
CA VAL A 450 14.97 4.93 6.31
C VAL A 450 15.85 5.11 5.07
N ARG A 451 16.80 4.19 4.85
CA ARG A 451 17.68 4.14 3.67
C ARG A 451 17.51 2.78 2.96
N ARG A 452 17.16 2.80 1.68
CA ARG A 452 17.35 1.66 0.76
C ARG A 452 18.83 1.63 0.35
N VAL A 453 19.43 0.44 0.27
CA VAL A 453 20.84 0.21 -0.07
C VAL A 453 20.94 -0.45 -1.43
#